data_AF-A0A3B9HJD3-F1
#
_entry.id   AF-A0A3B9HJD3-F1
#
_cell.length_a   1.000
_cell.length_b   1.000
_cell.length_c   1.000
_cell.angle_alpha   90.00
_cell.angle_beta   90.00
_cell.angle_gamma   90.00
#
_symmetry.space_group_name_H-M   'P 1'
#
loop_
_entity.id
_entity.type
_entity.pdbx_description
1 polymer ?
#
loop_
_entity_poly.entity_id
_entity_poly.type
_entity_poly.pdbx_seq_one_letter_code
_entity_poly.pdbx_strand_id
1 'polypeptide(L)' 'MIALLKADHRLAVNSVADKKEERLRDAIRSYHNFVDAFGQSGRLSEAERMYDELIAELERIQRTTTP' A
#
# COMPACT_ATOMS: atom_id res chain seq x y z
N MET A 1 -13.04 8.41 -1.90
CA MET A 1 -12.39 7.27 -1.20
C MET A 1 -10.93 6.98 -1.64
N ILE A 2 -10.21 7.93 -2.25
CA ILE A 2 -8.74 7.79 -2.42
C ILE A 2 -7.93 8.27 -1.19
N ALA A 3 -8.56 9.10 -0.36
CA ALA A 3 -7.90 9.70 0.81
C ALA A 3 -7.46 8.64 1.84
N LEU A 4 -8.22 7.55 1.95
CA LEU A 4 -7.88 6.42 2.82
C LEU A 4 -6.62 5.70 2.32
N LEU A 5 -6.59 5.28 1.05
CA LEU A 5 -5.40 4.69 0.43
C LEU A 5 -4.17 5.60 0.59
N LYS A 6 -4.31 6.92 0.39
CA LYS A 6 -3.21 7.87 0.58
C LYS A 6 -2.71 7.93 2.02
N ALA A 7 -3.61 7.88 3.00
CA ALA A 7 -3.26 7.89 4.41
C ALA A 7 -2.53 6.60 4.80
N ASP A 8 -3.07 5.45 4.40
CA ASP A 8 -2.49 4.14 4.69
C ASP A 8 -1.14 3.97 4.01
N HIS A 9 -1.01 4.41 2.76
CA HIS A 9 0.26 4.43 2.03
C HIS A 9 1.34 5.23 2.79
N ARG A 10 1.01 6.47 3.19
CA ARG A 10 1.94 7.31 3.96
C ARG A 10 2.31 6.68 5.30
N LEU A 11 1.35 6.06 5.98
CA LEU A 11 1.58 5.39 7.25
C LEU A 11 2.51 4.18 7.09
N ALA A 12 2.30 3.39 6.04
CA ALA A 12 3.08 2.20 5.76
C ALA A 12 4.53 2.52 5.39
N VAL A 13 4.76 3.45 4.45
CA VAL A 13 6.10 3.82 3.97
C VAL A 13 6.95 4.42 5.10
N ASN A 14 6.36 5.22 6.00
CA ASN A 14 7.06 5.86 7.12
C ASN A 14 7.04 5.03 8.42
N SER A 15 6.61 3.77 8.36
CA SER A 15 6.53 2.92 9.54
C SER A 15 7.89 2.43 10.04
N VAL A 16 7.99 2.22 11.35
CA VAL A 16 9.05 1.43 11.99
C VAL A 16 8.96 -0.05 11.56
N ALA A 17 10.10 -0.74 11.54
CA ALA A 17 10.25 -2.11 11.01
C ALA A 17 9.19 -3.09 11.53
N ASP A 18 9.02 -3.18 12.86
CA ASP A 18 8.11 -4.13 13.51
C ASP A 18 6.65 -3.99 13.08
N LYS A 19 6.24 -2.79 12.66
CA LYS A 19 4.86 -2.50 12.23
C LYS A 19 4.75 -2.30 10.72
N LYS A 20 5.89 -2.30 10.02
CA LYS A 20 5.95 -1.92 8.61
C LYS A 20 5.22 -2.94 7.75
N GLU A 21 5.43 -4.23 8.03
CA GLU A 21 4.77 -5.30 7.28
C GLU A 21 3.25 -5.25 7.40
N GLU A 22 2.73 -5.14 8.63
CA GLU A 22 1.29 -5.05 8.89
C GLU A 22 0.67 -3.86 8.16
N ARG A 23 1.28 -2.67 8.27
CA ARG A 23 0.78 -1.45 7.64
C ARG A 23 0.85 -1.49 6.11
N LEU A 24 1.87 -2.12 5.54
CA LEU A 24 1.95 -2.34 4.09
C LEU A 24 0.80 -3.24 3.63
N ARG A 25 0.52 -4.34 4.35
CA ARG A 25 -0.62 -5.24 4.05
C ARG A 25 -1.97 -4.51 4.15
N ASP A 26 -2.13 -3.63 5.14
CA ASP A 26 -3.35 -2.84 5.29
C ASP A 26 -3.52 -1.81 4.16
N ALA A 27 -2.45 -1.11 3.77
CA ALA A 27 -2.48 -0.18 2.65
C ALA A 27 -2.81 -0.89 1.32
N ILE A 28 -2.29 -2.11 1.11
CA ILE A 28 -2.64 -2.97 -0.02
C ILE A 28 -4.13 -3.34 0.00
N ARG A 29 -4.68 -3.68 1.17
CA ARG A 29 -6.13 -3.95 1.32
C ARG A 29 -6.96 -2.72 0.95
N SER A 30 -6.54 -1.53 1.39
CA SER A 30 -7.18 -0.27 1.04
C SER A 30 -7.12 0.04 -0.47
N TYR A 31 -6.05 -0.38 -1.16
CA TYR A 31 -5.98 -0.32 -2.62
C TYR A 31 -7.04 -1.21 -3.27
N HIS A 32 -7.15 -2.47 -2.87
CA HIS A 32 -8.15 -3.38 -3.42
C HIS A 32 -9.58 -2.85 -3.22
N ASN A 33 -9.90 -2.39 -2.01
CA ASN A 33 -11.19 -1.76 -1.72
C ASN A 33 -11.45 -0.53 -2.61
N PHE A 34 -10.41 0.25 -2.90
CA PHE A 34 -10.52 1.41 -3.79
C PHE A 34 -10.78 0.99 -5.23
N VAL A 35 -10.07 0.00 -5.76
CA VAL A 35 -10.27 -0.49 -7.13
C VAL A 35 -11.64 -1.14 -7.29
N ASP A 36 -12.07 -1.94 -6.33
CA ASP A 36 -13.40 -2.57 -6.36
C ASP A 36 -14.53 -1.54 -6.39
N ALA A 37 -14.36 -0.42 -5.66
CA ALA A 37 -15.36 0.64 -5.59
C ALA A 37 -15.22 1.73 -6.69
N PHE A 38 -14.02 1.92 -7.27
CA PHE A 38 -13.70 3.06 -8.14
C PHE A 38 -12.84 2.69 -9.36
N GLY A 39 -12.84 1.44 -9.79
CA GLY A 39 -11.98 0.90 -10.85
C GLY A 39 -12.12 1.56 -12.23
N GLN A 40 -13.19 2.33 -12.48
CA GLN A 40 -13.36 3.11 -13.71
C GLN A 40 -13.09 4.62 -13.53
N SER A 41 -12.64 5.04 -12.35
CA SER A 41 -12.37 6.45 -12.07
C SER A 41 -11.02 6.89 -12.66
N GLY A 42 -10.89 8.17 -13.02
CA GLY A 42 -9.61 8.76 -13.46
C GLY A 42 -8.51 8.80 -12.39
N ARG A 43 -8.74 8.18 -11.22
CA ARG A 43 -7.80 8.07 -10.11
C ARG A 43 -7.16 6.67 -10.02
N LEU A 44 -7.54 5.73 -10.89
CA LEU A 44 -6.98 4.39 -10.92
C LEU A 44 -5.46 4.41 -11.10
N SER A 45 -4.94 5.16 -12.07
CA SER A 45 -3.50 5.24 -12.35
C SER A 45 -2.68 5.90 -11.22
N GLU A 46 -3.32 6.64 -10.32
CA GLU A 46 -2.67 7.12 -9.10
C GLU A 46 -2.61 5.99 -8.06
N ALA A 47 -3.71 5.27 -7.88
CA ALA A 47 -3.81 4.14 -6.96
C ALA A 47 -2.87 2.99 -7.35
N GLU A 48 -2.74 2.68 -8.63
CA GLU A 48 -1.82 1.65 -9.16
C GLU A 48 -0.35 1.99 -8.82
N ARG A 49 0.06 3.25 -9.00
CA ARG A 49 1.41 3.68 -8.61
C ARG A 49 1.68 3.49 -7.11
N MET A 50 0.72 3.84 -6.26
CA MET A 50 0.81 3.60 -4.82
C MET A 50 0.88 2.11 -4.50
N TYR A 51 0.14 1.27 -5.22
CA TYR A 51 0.18 -0.18 -5.04
C TYR A 51 1.55 -0.78 -5.39
N ASP A 52 2.13 -0.36 -6.51
CA ASP A 52 3.47 -0.81 -6.93
C ASP A 52 4.53 -0.46 -5.89
N GLU A 53 4.48 0.75 -5.32
CA GLU A 53 5.36 1.18 -4.23
C GLU A 53 5.19 0.31 -2.97
N LEU A 54 3.95 -0.01 -2.59
CA LEU A 54 3.66 -0.87 -1.42
C LEU A 54 4.19 -2.28 -1.60
N ILE A 55 4.03 -2.87 -2.79
CA ILE A 55 4.53 -4.21 -3.10
C ILE A 55 6.06 -4.23 -3.10
N ALA A 56 6.71 -3.27 -3.75
CA ALA A 56 8.17 -3.19 -3.79
C ALA A 56 8.76 -3.09 -2.37
N GLU A 57 8.15 -2.30 -1.50
CA GLU A 57 8.58 -2.16 -0.11
C GLU A 57 8.31 -3.43 0.71
N LEU A 58 7.15 -4.08 0.51
CA LEU A 58 6.81 -5.34 1.17
C LEU A 58 7.79 -6.47 0.83
N GLU A 59 8.15 -6.59 -0.45
CA GLU A 59 9.17 -7.55 -0.87
C GLU A 59 10.54 -7.22 -0.29
N ARG A 60 10.90 -5.92 -0.24
CA ARG A 60 12.18 -5.47 0.32
C ARG A 60 12.30 -5.87 1.78
N ILE A 61 11.24 -5.67 2.58
CA ILE A 61 11.28 -6.04 3.99
C ILE A 61 11.36 -7.56 4.16
N GLN A 62 10.62 -8.35 3.39
CA GLN A 62 10.64 -9.82 3.45
C GLN A 62 12.02 -10.40 3.11
N ARG A 63 12.72 -9.80 2.13
CA ARG A 63 14.10 -10.18 1.80
C ARG A 63 15.09 -9.86 2.93
N THR A 64 14.83 -8.84 3.74
CA THR A 64 15.72 -8.46 4.87
C THR A 64 15.41 -9.18 6.18
N THR A 65 14.21 -9.73 6.35
CA THR A 65 13.81 -10.51 7.54
C THR A 65 14.01 -12.02 7.39
N THR A 66 14.38 -12.49 6.20
CA THR A 66 14.76 -13.90 5.99
C THR A 66 16.24 -14.07 6.40
N PRO A 67 16.56 -14.89 7.43
CA PRO A 67 17.93 -15.10 7.91
C PRO A 67 18.82 -15.90 6.96
#